data_AF-A0A972FQK0-F1
#
_entry.id   AF-A0A972FQK0-F1
#
_cell.length_a   1.000
_cell.length_b   1.000
_cell.length_c   1.000
_cell.angle_alpha   90.00
_cell.angle_beta   90.00
_cell.angle_gamma   90.00
#
_symmetry.space_group_name_H-M   'P 1'
#
loop_
_entity.id
_entity.type
_entity.pdbx_description
1 polymer ?
#
loop_
_entity_poly.entity_id
_entity_poly.type
_entity_poly.pdbx_seq_one_letter_code
_entity_poly.pdbx_strand_id
1 'polypeptide(L)'
;MSQYVPEGSFTRTSRNIKSTLYAQAQKRDQSWIPAGLDITNLNSAEVTNLDGFLVNTGNHGAPSGYVPSGSYTKTSREITVILSAECQKRDQSWQYSTLVISNLENVSISNIDGVLTLD
;
A
#
# COMPACT_ATOMS: atom_id res chain seq x y z
N MET A 1 12.40 -8.76 1.68
CA MET A 1 11.19 -8.20 1.04
C MET A 1 10.87 -6.88 1.71
N SER A 2 10.14 -5.98 1.04
CA SER A 2 9.84 -4.68 1.64
C SER A 2 8.82 -4.85 2.76
N GLN A 3 8.87 -3.96 3.74
CA GLN A 3 7.96 -4.01 4.89
C GLN A 3 6.48 -3.82 4.51
N TYR A 4 6.21 -3.20 3.36
CA TYR A 4 4.87 -2.83 2.91
C TYR A 4 4.26 -3.80 1.90
N VAL A 5 4.99 -4.85 1.53
CA VAL A 5 4.45 -5.95 0.72
C VAL A 5 4.28 -7.16 1.65
N PRO A 6 3.04 -7.63 1.87
CA PRO A 6 2.79 -8.81 2.68
C PRO A 6 3.55 -10.03 2.15
N GLU A 7 3.93 -10.92 3.06
CA GLU A 7 4.47 -12.22 2.68
C GLU A 7 3.35 -13.09 2.11
N GLY A 8 3.70 -14.10 1.32
CA GLY A 8 2.74 -15.10 0.87
C GLY A 8 3.03 -15.72 -0.48
N SER A 9 2.22 -16.74 -0.80
CA SER A 9 2.41 -17.57 -2.00
C SER A 9 2.14 -16.81 -3.30
N PHE A 10 1.34 -15.73 -3.22
CA PHE A 10 0.98 -14.91 -4.39
C PHE A 10 2.21 -14.35 -5.12
N THR A 11 3.32 -14.12 -4.42
CA THR A 11 4.59 -13.64 -4.99
C THR A 11 5.16 -14.55 -6.08
N ARG A 12 4.78 -15.84 -6.07
CA ARG A 12 5.24 -16.84 -7.06
C ARG A 12 4.39 -16.84 -8.33
N THR A 13 3.14 -16.39 -8.24
CA THR A 13 2.13 -16.48 -9.32
C THR A 13 1.54 -15.11 -9.67
N SER A 14 2.16 -14.04 -9.19
CA SER A 14 1.79 -12.66 -9.46
C SER A 14 3.01 -11.85 -9.88
N ARG A 15 2.81 -10.84 -10.71
CA ARG A 15 3.85 -9.91 -11.18
C ARG A 15 3.37 -8.47 -11.03
N ASN A 16 4.30 -7.53 -11.19
CA ASN A 16 4.02 -6.10 -11.03
C ASN A 16 3.36 -5.76 -9.68
N ILE A 17 3.80 -6.45 -8.62
CA ILE A 17 3.28 -6.28 -7.27
C ILE A 17 3.62 -4.88 -6.76
N LYS A 18 2.60 -4.14 -6.31
CA LYS A 18 2.74 -2.79 -5.77
C LYS A 18 1.86 -2.56 -4.56
N SER A 19 2.43 -1.92 -3.55
CA SER A 19 1.70 -1.37 -2.42
C SER A 19 1.64 0.14 -2.56
N THR A 20 0.43 0.69 -2.62
CA THR A 20 0.20 2.12 -2.77
C THR A 20 -0.61 2.64 -1.61
N LEU A 21 -0.07 3.65 -0.93
CA LEU A 21 -0.76 4.44 0.07
C LEU A 21 -1.66 5.45 -0.64
N TYR A 22 -2.94 5.46 -0.29
CA TYR A 22 -3.94 6.43 -0.73
C TYR A 22 -4.48 7.18 0.48
N ALA A 23 -4.73 8.48 0.33
CA ALA A 23 -5.42 9.28 1.33
C ALA A 23 -6.06 10.52 0.68
N GLN A 24 -6.95 11.18 1.41
CA GLN A 24 -7.33 12.56 1.15
C GLN A 24 -6.39 13.47 1.93
N ALA A 25 -5.45 14.13 1.24
CA ALA A 25 -4.46 15.01 1.84
C ALA A 25 -4.96 16.47 1.82
N GLN A 26 -4.77 17.17 2.95
CA GLN A 26 -5.14 18.58 3.06
C GLN A 26 -4.07 19.49 2.46
N LYS A 27 -4.50 20.48 1.69
CA LYS A 27 -3.67 21.57 1.19
C LYS A 27 -3.60 22.74 2.18
N ARG A 28 -2.68 23.68 1.96
CA ARG A 28 -2.55 24.92 2.75
C ARG A 28 -3.79 25.80 2.68
N ASP A 29 -4.53 25.75 1.57
CA ASP A 29 -5.82 26.41 1.37
C ASP A 29 -6.99 25.69 2.08
N GLN A 30 -6.69 24.68 2.92
CA GLN A 30 -7.63 23.83 3.66
C GLN A 30 -8.52 22.92 2.80
N SER A 31 -8.37 22.92 1.48
CA SER A 31 -9.03 21.95 0.61
C SER A 31 -8.43 20.55 0.76
N TRP A 32 -9.24 19.54 0.44
CA TRP A 32 -8.85 18.13 0.49
C TRP A 32 -8.72 17.61 -0.93
N ILE A 33 -7.61 16.97 -1.24
CA ILE A 33 -7.36 16.36 -2.55
C ILE A 33 -6.96 14.89 -2.42
N PRO A 34 -7.28 14.04 -3.40
CA PRO A 34 -6.77 12.68 -3.43
C PRO A 34 -5.24 12.71 -3.63
N ALA A 35 -4.54 11.95 -2.79
CA ALA A 35 -3.09 11.80 -2.84
C ALA A 35 -2.72 10.31 -2.79
N GLY A 36 -1.66 9.97 -3.52
CA GLY A 36 -1.14 8.61 -3.61
C GLY A 36 0.38 8.59 -3.46
N LEU A 37 0.92 7.57 -2.82
CA LEU A 37 2.36 7.33 -2.70
C LEU A 37 2.66 5.84 -2.90
N ASP A 38 3.56 5.53 -3.82
CA ASP A 38 4.09 4.17 -3.97
C ASP A 38 5.05 3.87 -2.81
N ILE A 39 4.69 2.88 -1.99
CA ILE A 39 5.44 2.47 -0.81
C ILE A 39 6.10 1.09 -1.00
N THR A 40 5.97 0.51 -2.19
CA THR A 40 6.36 -0.87 -2.51
C THR A 40 7.80 -1.18 -2.13
N ASN A 41 8.72 -0.23 -2.29
CA ASN A 41 10.14 -0.43 -2.03
C ASN A 41 10.64 0.28 -0.76
N LEU A 42 9.73 0.86 0.02
CA LEU A 42 10.09 1.56 1.24
C LEU A 42 10.24 0.59 2.41
N ASN A 43 11.06 0.98 3.38
CA ASN A 43 11.20 0.29 4.66
C ASN A 43 11.23 1.35 5.75
N SER A 44 10.47 1.18 6.82
CA SER A 44 10.38 2.13 7.93
C SER A 44 10.06 3.57 7.47
N ALA A 45 9.11 3.72 6.54
CA ALA A 45 8.80 5.01 5.94
C ALA A 45 8.22 6.02 6.95
N GLU A 46 8.65 7.26 6.79
CA GLU A 46 8.11 8.43 7.48
C GLU A 46 7.49 9.37 6.44
N VAL A 47 6.17 9.32 6.31
CA VAL A 47 5.42 10.05 5.29
C VAL A 47 4.98 11.41 5.82
N THR A 48 5.17 12.44 5.00
CA THR A 48 4.73 13.81 5.27
C THR A 48 3.81 14.27 4.16
N ASN A 49 2.76 15.02 4.52
CA ASN A 49 1.92 15.72 3.56
C ASN A 49 2.49 17.12 3.30
N LEU A 50 2.97 17.37 2.08
CA LEU A 50 3.48 18.64 1.60
C LEU A 50 2.45 19.27 0.65
N ASP A 51 1.52 20.05 1.21
CA ASP A 51 0.49 20.78 0.44
C ASP A 51 -0.34 19.89 -0.51
N GLY A 52 -0.80 18.75 0.01
CA GLY A 52 -1.59 17.77 -0.73
C GLY A 52 -0.76 16.66 -1.38
N PHE A 53 0.57 16.70 -1.29
CA PHE A 53 1.46 15.67 -1.83
C PHE A 53 2.06 14.83 -0.71
N LEU A 54 1.82 13.51 -0.75
CA LEU A 54 2.43 12.57 0.19
C LEU A 54 3.86 12.25 -0.25
N VAL A 55 4.82 12.47 0.64
CA VAL A 55 6.24 12.26 0.37
C VAL A 55 6.88 11.51 1.53
N ASN A 56 7.69 10.50 1.22
CA ASN A 56 8.53 9.86 2.23
C ASN A 56 9.74 10.75 2.55
N THR A 57 9.88 11.19 3.80
CA THR A 57 10.96 12.08 4.26
C THR A 57 12.04 11.34 5.05
N GLY A 58 11.84 10.07 5.38
CA GLY A 58 12.80 9.29 6.16
C GLY A 58 12.53 7.79 6.17
N ASN A 59 13.51 7.03 6.65
CA ASN A 59 13.43 5.56 6.79
C ASN A 59 13.55 5.11 8.25
N HIS A 60 12.97 5.88 9.17
CA HIS A 60 13.04 5.64 10.63
C HIS A 60 11.66 5.67 11.30
N GLY A 61 10.59 5.65 10.49
CA GLY A 61 9.23 5.55 10.95
C GLY A 61 8.86 4.15 11.43
N ALA A 62 8.08 4.05 12.49
CA ALA A 62 7.52 2.78 12.98
C ALA A 62 6.11 2.59 12.41
N PRO A 63 5.93 1.80 11.34
CA PRO A 63 4.62 1.64 10.73
C PRO A 63 3.65 0.88 11.63
N SER A 64 2.36 1.10 11.38
CA SER A 64 1.27 0.32 11.99
C SER A 64 0.78 -0.67 10.94
N GLY A 65 1.14 -1.95 11.08
CA GLY A 65 0.91 -2.94 10.03
C GLY A 65 1.58 -2.52 8.71
N TYR A 66 0.79 -2.44 7.64
CA TYR A 66 1.25 -1.99 6.32
C TYR A 66 1.08 -0.49 6.06
N VAL A 67 0.60 0.28 7.04
CA VAL A 67 0.43 1.73 6.92
C VAL A 67 1.72 2.43 7.37
N PRO A 68 2.38 3.21 6.49
CA PRO A 68 3.53 4.02 6.86
C PRO A 68 3.19 4.98 8.00
N SER A 69 4.15 5.18 8.89
CA SER A 69 4.05 6.22 9.91
C SER A 69 4.35 7.59 9.33
N GLY A 70 4.10 8.65 10.10
CA GLY A 70 4.55 9.99 9.77
C GLY A 70 3.52 11.07 10.05
N SER A 71 3.92 12.31 9.82
CA SER A 71 3.15 13.51 10.13
C SER A 71 1.91 13.69 9.26
N TYR A 72 1.87 13.05 8.07
CA TYR A 72 0.73 13.13 7.15
C TYR A 72 -0.60 12.70 7.79
N THR A 73 -0.56 11.80 8.77
CA THR A 73 -1.75 11.33 9.51
C THR A 73 -2.51 12.45 10.23
N LYS A 74 -1.85 13.57 10.53
CA LYS A 74 -2.46 14.76 11.14
C LYS A 74 -3.21 15.64 10.13
N THR A 75 -2.83 15.56 8.86
CA THR A 75 -3.34 16.43 7.78
C THR A 75 -3.87 15.63 6.60
N SER A 76 -4.15 14.34 6.80
CA SER A 76 -4.72 13.43 5.81
C SER A 76 -5.82 12.60 6.46
N ARG A 77 -6.84 12.24 5.68
CA ARG A 77 -7.96 11.39 6.13
C ARG A 77 -8.22 10.28 5.12
N GLU A 78 -9.05 9.31 5.50
CA GLU A 78 -9.40 8.15 4.64
C GLU A 78 -8.16 7.37 4.18
N ILE A 79 -7.19 7.22 5.09
CA ILE A 79 -5.90 6.62 4.80
C ILE A 79 -6.08 5.12 4.55
N THR A 80 -5.66 4.66 3.38
CA THR A 80 -5.82 3.28 2.94
C THR A 80 -4.57 2.82 2.18
N VAL A 81 -4.08 1.62 2.44
CA VAL A 81 -3.04 0.97 1.65
C VAL A 81 -3.66 -0.13 0.82
N ILE A 82 -3.43 -0.08 -0.48
CA ILE A 82 -3.92 -1.06 -1.45
C ILE A 82 -2.72 -1.80 -2.02
N LEU A 83 -2.74 -3.12 -1.85
CA LEU A 83 -1.88 -4.04 -2.61
C LEU A 83 -2.52 -4.28 -3.97
N SER A 84 -1.72 -4.20 -5.01
CA SER A 84 -2.13 -4.47 -6.39
C SER A 84 -1.12 -5.37 -7.07
N ALA A 85 -1.58 -6.25 -7.94
CA ALA A 85 -0.72 -7.09 -8.74
C ALA A 85 -1.45 -7.60 -10.00
N GLU A 86 -0.68 -8.02 -10.99
CA GLU A 86 -1.18 -8.89 -12.06
C GLU A 86 -1.03 -10.34 -11.59
N CYS A 87 -2.16 -11.00 -11.33
CA CYS A 87 -2.24 -12.34 -10.80
C CYS A 87 -2.56 -13.34 -11.92
N GLN A 88 -1.85 -14.47 -11.93
CA GLN A 88 -2.09 -15.54 -12.89
C GLN A 88 -3.30 -16.38 -12.48
N LYS A 89 -4.20 -16.64 -13.44
CA LYS A 89 -5.35 -17.55 -13.34
C LYS A 89 -4.93 -19.01 -13.60
N ARG A 90 -5.81 -19.96 -13.27
CA ARG A 90 -5.60 -21.40 -13.54
C ARG A 90 -5.45 -21.70 -15.04
N ASP A 91 -6.10 -20.91 -15.88
CA ASP A 91 -6.00 -20.97 -17.35
C ASP A 91 -4.68 -20.35 -17.90
N GLN A 92 -3.75 -19.96 -17.02
CA GLN A 92 -2.47 -19.28 -17.30
C GLN A 92 -2.58 -17.84 -17.81
N SER A 93 -3.79 -17.31 -18.00
CA SER A 93 -3.97 -15.89 -18.33
C SER A 93 -3.79 -15.00 -17.09
N TRP A 94 -3.60 -13.70 -17.30
CA TRP A 94 -3.31 -12.75 -16.24
C TRP A 94 -4.49 -11.80 -16.04
N GLN A 95 -4.78 -11.45 -14.80
CA GLN A 95 -5.74 -10.41 -14.47
C GLN A 95 -5.23 -9.49 -13.38
N TYR A 96 -5.70 -8.25 -13.37
CA TYR A 96 -5.36 -7.30 -12.32
C TYR A 96 -6.23 -7.54 -11.10
N SER A 97 -5.59 -7.62 -9.92
CA SER A 97 -6.27 -7.80 -8.64
C SER A 97 -5.77 -6.77 -7.63
N THR A 98 -6.66 -6.34 -6.75
CA THR A 98 -6.35 -5.41 -5.65
C THR A 98 -6.88 -5.93 -4.33
N LEU A 99 -6.16 -5.65 -3.25
CA LEU A 99 -6.57 -5.99 -1.89
C LEU A 99 -6.22 -4.82 -0.95
N VAL A 100 -7.17 -4.43 -0.11
CA VAL A 100 -6.93 -3.42 0.93
C VAL A 100 -6.19 -4.08 2.10
N ILE A 101 -5.01 -3.57 2.45
CA ILE A 101 -4.15 -4.15 3.48
C ILE A 101 -3.92 -3.24 4.69
N SER A 102 -4.56 -2.07 4.75
CA SER A 102 -4.33 -1.04 5.80
C SER A 102 -4.47 -1.57 7.23
N ASN A 103 -5.44 -2.46 7.47
CA ASN A 103 -5.79 -2.94 8.80
C ASN A 103 -5.28 -4.37 9.05
N LEU A 104 -4.36 -4.84 8.22
CA LEU A 104 -3.82 -6.19 8.32
C LEU A 104 -2.47 -6.15 9.03
N GLU A 105 -2.23 -7.14 9.87
CA GLU A 105 -0.97 -7.32 10.58
C GLU A 105 -0.56 -8.79 10.48
N ASN A 106 0.66 -9.05 9.99
CA ASN A 106 1.25 -10.39 9.92
C ASN A 106 0.40 -11.44 9.20
N VAL A 107 -0.29 -11.05 8.12
CA VAL A 107 -1.09 -11.96 7.29
C VAL A 107 -0.27 -12.50 6.12
N SER A 108 -0.63 -13.71 5.67
CA SER A 108 -0.16 -14.26 4.40
C SER A 108 -1.20 -13.98 3.32
N ILE A 109 -0.73 -13.70 2.10
CA ILE A 109 -1.59 -13.52 0.92
C ILE A 109 -1.34 -14.64 -0.08
N SER A 110 -2.41 -15.15 -0.66
CA SER A 110 -2.37 -16.10 -1.77
C SER A 110 -3.09 -15.55 -3.00
N ASN A 111 -2.68 -16.06 -4.16
CA ASN A 111 -3.39 -15.82 -5.41
C ASN A 111 -4.30 -17.02 -5.69
N ILE A 112 -5.62 -16.80 -5.60
CA ILE A 112 -6.66 -17.81 -5.87
C ILE A 112 -7.31 -17.47 -7.21
N ASP A 113 -6.90 -18.19 -8.25
CA ASP A 113 -7.43 -18.03 -9.61
C ASP A 113 -7.43 -16.56 -10.10
N GLY A 114 -6.32 -15.88 -9.90
CA GLY A 114 -6.11 -14.49 -10.28
C GLY A 114 -6.66 -13.46 -9.28
N VAL A 115 -7.10 -13.88 -8.09
CA VAL A 115 -7.61 -12.99 -7.04
C VAL A 115 -6.73 -13.06 -5.80
N LEU A 116 -6.22 -11.90 -5.36
CA LEU A 116 -5.48 -11.78 -4.10
C LEU A 116 -6.41 -12.02 -2.92
N THR A 117 -6.09 -13.02 -2.10
CA THR A 117 -6.91 -13.49 -0.97
C THR A 117 -6.04 -13.64 0.28
N LEU A 118 -6.61 -13.36 1.44
CA LEU A 118 -5.97 -13.61 2.74
C LEU A 118 -6.01 -15.10 3.07
N ASP A 119 -4.90 -15.62 3.59
CA ASP A 119 -4.80 -16.98 4.14
C ASP A 119 -5.09 -17.05 5.64
#